data_AF-A0A832V114-F1
#
_entry.id   AF-A0A832V114-F1
#
_cell.length_a   1.000
_cell.length_b   1.000
_cell.length_c   1.000
_cell.angle_alpha   90.00
_cell.angle_beta   90.00
_cell.angle_gamma   90.00
#
_symmetry.space_group_name_H-M   'P 1'
#
loop_
_entity.id
_entity.type
_entity.pdbx_description
1 polymer ?
#
loop_
_entity_poly.entity_id
_entity_poly.type
_entity_poly.pdbx_seq_one_letter_code
_entity_poly.pdbx_strand_id
1 'polypeptide(L)'
;HAILGASLAEACRRARITLAGGETATLPGIVTELDMSGTALGWFPKGEAITGENLEAGDLLIGLPSSGIHSNGYTLVRAILERTGYSLTETAPFDSTHASREIERFEGKNSTSRVSLGEVLLNPTRIYVDPLIDLIKQCRDENGPCEISEIKAMAHITGGGLSNLLRLHKSLGWHIESPLPIPPEFTWLAEQGSVEIREMHRTFNMGLGMVLVVSQNAAQSVESWISDRLPGSQIIGVVNDEGNRVTHVNPEVVFEHY
;
A
#
# COMPACT_ATOMS: atom_id res chain seq x y z
N HIS A 1 -4.51 4.18 26.31
CA HIS A 1 -4.41 5.60 25.87
C HIS A 1 -2.98 6.07 25.65
N ALA A 2 -2.05 5.98 26.62
CA ALA A 2 -0.67 6.47 26.44
C ALA A 2 0.09 5.83 25.24
N ILE A 3 0.02 4.50 25.10
CA ILE A 3 0.63 3.77 23.96
C ILE A 3 0.05 4.26 22.63
N LEU A 4 -1.28 4.38 22.52
CA LEU A 4 -1.94 4.89 21.31
C LEU A 4 -1.48 6.30 20.96
N GLY A 5 -1.35 7.19 21.96
CA GLY A 5 -0.84 8.55 21.75
C GLY A 5 0.59 8.57 21.24
N ALA A 6 1.48 7.74 21.81
CA ALA A 6 2.86 7.60 21.36
C ALA A 6 2.94 7.03 19.93
N SER A 7 2.13 6.02 19.60
CA SER A 7 2.07 5.45 18.25
C SER A 7 1.54 6.44 17.21
N LEU A 8 0.54 7.26 17.56
CA LEU A 8 0.04 8.32 16.69
C LEU A 8 1.09 9.41 16.44
N ALA A 9 1.83 9.80 17.49
CA ALA A 9 2.93 10.76 17.35
C ALA A 9 4.03 10.22 16.42
N GLU A 10 4.37 8.93 16.53
CA GLU A 10 5.32 8.27 15.64
C GLU A 10 4.80 8.20 14.20
N ALA A 11 3.53 7.87 13.99
CA ALA A 11 2.91 7.90 12.66
C ALA A 11 2.93 9.32 12.05
N CYS A 12 2.64 10.35 12.84
CA CYS A 12 2.72 11.74 12.40
C CYS A 12 4.15 12.14 12.00
N ARG A 13 5.15 11.70 12.78
CA ARG A 13 6.57 11.90 12.47
C ARG A 13 6.93 11.26 11.13
N ARG A 14 6.56 9.99 10.91
CA ARG A 14 6.78 9.27 9.63
C ARG A 14 6.05 9.91 8.45
N ALA A 15 4.86 10.49 8.70
CA ALA A 15 4.09 11.20 7.67
C ALA A 15 4.50 12.67 7.50
N ARG A 16 5.51 13.17 8.24
CA ARG A 16 5.94 14.58 8.21
C ARG A 16 4.80 15.58 8.45
N ILE A 17 3.87 15.20 9.32
CA ILE A 17 2.73 16.05 9.72
C ILE A 17 2.79 16.40 11.20
N THR A 18 2.11 17.48 11.56
CA THR A 18 1.93 17.88 12.96
C THR A 18 0.63 17.30 13.50
N LEU A 19 0.67 16.66 14.67
CA LEU A 19 -0.53 16.26 15.40
C LEU A 19 -1.14 17.49 16.07
N ALA A 20 -2.16 18.08 15.44
CA ALA A 20 -2.79 19.32 15.92
C ALA A 20 -3.60 19.14 17.22
N GLY A 21 -4.06 17.93 17.50
CA GLY A 21 -4.86 17.59 18.67
C GLY A 21 -5.67 16.31 18.44
N GLY A 22 -6.55 16.01 19.39
CA GLY A 22 -7.46 14.87 19.34
C GLY A 22 -8.39 14.87 20.54
N GLU A 23 -9.49 14.11 20.45
CA GLU A 23 -10.47 13.94 21.52
C GLU A 23 -10.49 12.47 21.95
N THR A 24 -10.78 12.21 23.22
CA THR A 24 -11.01 10.84 23.71
C THR A 24 -12.34 10.80 24.44
N ALA A 25 -13.32 10.10 23.85
CA ALA A 25 -14.63 9.93 24.45
C ALA A 25 -14.79 8.51 25.02
N THR A 26 -15.47 8.39 26.17
CA THR A 26 -15.89 7.10 26.73
C THR A 26 -17.39 6.96 26.55
N LEU A 27 -17.85 6.01 25.72
CA LEU A 27 -19.27 5.82 25.37
C LEU A 27 -19.71 4.37 25.65
N PRO A 28 -19.99 4.00 26.91
CA PRO A 28 -20.16 2.60 27.35
C PRO A 28 -21.33 1.83 26.72
N GLY A 29 -22.27 2.53 26.07
CA GLY A 29 -23.42 1.91 25.38
C GLY A 29 -23.36 1.95 23.85
N ILE A 30 -22.28 2.49 23.28
CA ILE A 30 -22.13 2.68 21.82
C ILE A 30 -20.89 1.98 21.31
N VAL A 31 -19.75 2.16 21.99
CA VAL A 31 -18.46 1.59 21.60
C VAL A 31 -18.08 0.51 22.62
N THR A 32 -18.08 -0.75 22.18
CA THR A 32 -17.77 -1.91 23.04
C THR A 32 -16.28 -2.20 23.16
N GLU A 33 -15.48 -1.72 22.20
CA GLU A 33 -14.03 -1.91 22.15
C GLU A 33 -13.33 -0.55 22.03
N LEU A 34 -12.55 -0.36 20.97
CA LEU A 34 -11.84 0.88 20.66
C LEU A 34 -12.22 1.28 19.23
N ASP A 35 -12.66 2.52 19.08
CA ASP A 35 -12.84 3.15 17.77
C ASP A 35 -11.84 4.31 17.64
N MET A 36 -11.21 4.40 16.48
CA MET A 36 -10.20 5.41 16.17
C MET A 36 -10.48 5.99 14.80
N SER A 37 -10.64 7.31 14.74
CA SER A 37 -10.78 8.06 13.51
C SER A 37 -9.71 9.14 13.43
N GLY A 38 -9.14 9.33 12.24
CA GLY A 38 -8.14 10.34 11.94
C GLY A 38 -8.63 11.26 10.84
N THR A 39 -8.37 12.56 10.99
CA THR A 39 -8.59 13.56 9.94
C THR A 39 -7.27 14.27 9.66
N ALA A 40 -6.91 14.38 8.38
CA ALA A 40 -5.70 15.08 7.94
C ALA A 40 -6.08 16.23 6.99
N LEU A 41 -5.33 17.32 7.05
CA LEU A 41 -5.44 18.47 6.15
C LEU A 41 -4.10 18.64 5.44
N GLY A 42 -4.14 18.66 4.11
CA GLY A 42 -3.00 18.97 3.24
C GLY A 42 -3.27 20.24 2.42
N TRP A 43 -2.21 20.96 2.07
CA TRP A 43 -2.29 22.14 1.21
C TRP A 43 -1.28 22.01 0.07
N PHE A 44 -1.69 22.40 -1.13
CA PHE A 44 -0.82 22.53 -2.30
C PHE A 44 -1.30 23.70 -3.18
N PRO A 45 -0.42 24.31 -3.99
CA PRO A 45 -0.80 25.44 -4.84
C PRO A 45 -1.83 25.06 -5.92
N LYS A 46 -2.64 26.04 -6.32
CA LYS A 46 -3.66 25.84 -7.36
C LYS A 46 -2.99 25.47 -8.68
N GLY A 47 -3.47 24.40 -9.32
CA GLY A 47 -2.95 23.91 -10.60
C GLY A 47 -1.79 22.92 -10.47
N GLU A 48 -1.30 22.65 -9.26
CA GLU A 48 -0.22 21.67 -9.02
C GLU A 48 -0.76 20.29 -8.60
N ALA A 49 -2.03 20.00 -8.90
CA ALA A 49 -2.62 18.70 -8.60
C ALA A 49 -2.14 17.65 -9.61
N ILE A 50 -1.76 16.47 -9.11
CA ILE A 50 -1.49 15.29 -9.94
C ILE A 50 -2.78 14.48 -9.98
N THR A 51 -3.51 14.57 -11.08
CA THR A 51 -4.90 14.06 -11.19
C THR A 51 -5.06 12.85 -12.09
N GLY A 52 -4.07 12.53 -12.92
CA GLY A 52 -4.21 11.55 -14.01
C GLY A 52 -4.81 12.09 -15.30
N GLU A 53 -5.09 13.39 -15.40
CA GLU A 53 -5.75 13.97 -16.58
C GLU A 53 -4.92 13.89 -17.87
N ASN A 54 -3.59 13.80 -17.77
CA ASN A 54 -2.66 13.71 -18.89
C ASN A 54 -2.11 12.27 -19.10
N LEU A 55 -2.80 11.27 -18.53
CA LEU A 55 -2.48 9.87 -18.77
C LEU A 55 -2.73 9.50 -20.24
N GLU A 56 -1.85 8.67 -20.78
CA GLU A 56 -1.97 8.12 -22.12
C GLU A 56 -1.47 6.67 -22.17
N ALA A 57 -1.87 5.92 -23.20
CA ALA A 57 -1.34 4.59 -23.41
C ALA A 57 0.18 4.64 -23.64
N GLY A 58 0.91 3.71 -23.04
CA GLY A 58 2.37 3.66 -23.02
C GLY A 58 3.00 4.24 -21.75
N ASP A 59 2.24 4.97 -20.93
CA ASP A 59 2.71 5.36 -19.59
C ASP A 59 2.99 4.13 -18.73
N LEU A 60 3.99 4.24 -17.84
CA LEU A 60 4.48 3.11 -17.06
C LEU A 60 4.08 3.21 -15.58
N LEU A 61 3.79 2.03 -15.02
CA LEU A 61 3.38 1.85 -13.63
C LEU A 61 4.63 1.48 -12.81
N ILE A 62 4.99 2.32 -11.85
CA ILE A 62 6.01 2.02 -10.84
C ILE A 62 5.29 1.56 -9.57
N GLY A 63 5.51 0.31 -9.19
CA GLY A 63 4.96 -0.26 -7.97
C GLY A 63 5.84 0.02 -6.76
N LEU A 64 5.23 0.46 -5.66
CA LEU A 64 5.88 0.67 -4.38
C LEU A 64 5.46 -0.44 -3.41
N PRO A 65 6.42 -1.15 -2.78
CA PRO A 65 6.13 -2.32 -1.97
C PRO A 65 5.32 -2.00 -0.72
N SER A 66 4.39 -2.90 -0.37
CA SER A 66 3.67 -2.86 0.90
C SER A 66 4.52 -3.40 2.05
N SER A 67 4.08 -3.15 3.28
CA SER A 67 4.69 -3.71 4.50
C SER A 67 3.95 -4.97 4.98
N GLY A 68 2.97 -5.46 4.22
CA GLY A 68 2.07 -6.56 4.59
C GLY A 68 0.62 -6.21 4.28
N ILE A 69 -0.31 -6.70 5.10
CA ILE A 69 -1.77 -6.57 4.90
C ILE A 69 -2.26 -5.10 4.92
N HIS A 70 -1.51 -4.22 5.60
CA HIS A 70 -1.91 -2.84 5.90
C HIS A 70 -3.16 -2.80 6.77
N SER A 71 -4.25 -2.17 6.31
CA SER A 71 -5.47 -1.90 7.09
C SER A 71 -6.75 -2.43 6.43
N ASN A 72 -6.64 -3.25 5.38
CA ASN A 72 -7.79 -3.77 4.62
C ASN A 72 -7.83 -5.30 4.64
N GLY A 73 -9.03 -5.89 4.52
CA GLY A 73 -9.20 -7.35 4.46
C GLY A 73 -9.22 -8.08 5.81
N TYR A 74 -9.14 -7.37 6.94
CA TYR A 74 -9.10 -8.00 8.27
C TYR A 74 -10.34 -8.81 8.65
N THR A 75 -11.50 -8.55 8.05
CA THR A 75 -12.67 -9.40 8.24
C THR A 75 -12.42 -10.81 7.70
N LEU A 76 -11.78 -10.94 6.54
CA LEU A 76 -11.39 -12.23 5.98
C LEU A 76 -10.27 -12.87 6.82
N VAL A 77 -9.26 -12.09 7.24
CA VAL A 77 -8.18 -12.58 8.12
C VAL A 77 -8.76 -13.17 9.42
N ARG A 78 -9.68 -12.46 10.08
CA ARG A 78 -10.33 -12.94 11.31
C ARG A 78 -11.11 -14.24 11.07
N ALA A 79 -11.90 -14.31 10.00
CA ALA A 79 -12.64 -15.53 9.66
C ALA A 79 -11.72 -16.74 9.42
N ILE A 80 -10.55 -16.53 8.79
CA ILE A 80 -9.55 -17.58 8.58
C ILE A 80 -8.93 -18.02 9.91
N LEU A 81 -8.55 -17.08 10.77
CA LEU A 81 -7.99 -17.40 12.11
C LEU A 81 -9.00 -18.17 12.97
N GLU A 82 -10.26 -17.75 13.00
CA GLU A 82 -11.33 -18.43 13.73
C GLU A 82 -11.53 -19.86 13.24
N ARG A 83 -11.50 -20.08 11.91
CA ARG A 83 -11.67 -21.41 11.31
C ARG A 83 -10.49 -22.34 11.57
N THR A 84 -9.28 -21.80 11.52
CA THR A 84 -8.04 -22.58 11.62
C THR A 84 -7.58 -22.81 13.06
N GLY A 85 -7.99 -21.92 13.98
CA GLY A 85 -7.57 -21.96 15.38
C GLY A 85 -6.18 -21.40 15.64
N TYR A 86 -5.51 -20.80 14.65
CA TYR A 86 -4.22 -20.15 14.87
C TYR A 86 -4.36 -18.93 15.81
N SER A 87 -3.46 -18.83 16.77
CA SER A 87 -3.33 -17.75 17.73
C SER A 87 -2.39 -16.66 17.23
N LEU A 88 -2.75 -15.40 17.48
CA LEU A 88 -1.88 -14.26 17.16
C LEU A 88 -0.54 -14.28 17.92
N THR A 89 -0.46 -14.97 19.07
CA THR A 89 0.75 -14.98 19.89
C THR A 89 1.73 -16.09 19.53
N GLU A 90 1.32 -17.05 18.71
CA GLU A 90 2.21 -18.15 18.29
C GLU A 90 3.16 -17.71 17.18
N THR A 91 4.20 -18.50 16.93
CA THR A 91 5.15 -18.22 15.84
C THR A 91 4.44 -18.27 14.50
N ALA A 92 4.74 -17.35 13.58
CA ALA A 92 4.19 -17.40 12.23
C ALA A 92 4.46 -18.78 11.59
N PRO A 93 3.43 -19.47 11.04
CA PRO A 93 3.57 -20.83 10.50
C PRO A 93 4.26 -20.89 9.12
N PHE A 94 4.92 -19.81 8.73
CA PHE A 94 5.65 -19.62 7.47
C PHE A 94 6.91 -18.78 7.72
N ASP A 95 7.85 -18.80 6.78
CA ASP A 95 8.97 -17.86 6.80
C ASP A 95 8.44 -16.44 6.57
N SER A 96 8.58 -15.56 7.56
CA SER A 96 8.06 -14.19 7.53
C SER A 96 9.02 -13.18 6.91
N THR A 97 10.19 -13.63 6.43
CA THR A 97 11.17 -12.75 5.79
C THR A 97 10.68 -12.27 4.42
N HIS A 98 10.99 -11.02 4.10
CA HIS A 98 10.66 -10.42 2.81
C HIS A 98 11.57 -9.23 2.51
N ALA A 99 12.11 -9.13 1.29
CA ALA A 99 13.15 -8.14 0.96
C ALA A 99 12.70 -6.67 1.12
N SER A 100 11.42 -6.39 0.90
CA SER A 100 10.88 -5.02 0.87
C SER A 100 10.28 -4.55 2.20
N ARG A 101 10.46 -5.28 3.30
CA ARG A 101 9.94 -4.89 4.61
C ARG A 101 10.74 -5.46 5.78
N GLU A 102 10.59 -4.79 6.92
CA GLU A 102 10.93 -5.32 8.23
C GLU A 102 9.65 -5.40 9.07
N ILE A 103 9.54 -6.42 9.92
CA ILE A 103 8.40 -6.57 10.84
C ILE A 103 8.69 -5.80 12.12
N GLU A 104 7.82 -4.85 12.45
CA GLU A 104 7.91 -4.11 13.71
C GLU A 104 7.52 -5.02 14.89
N ARG A 105 8.45 -5.20 15.83
CA ARG A 105 8.28 -6.12 16.96
C ARG A 105 7.39 -5.51 18.03
N PHE A 106 6.56 -6.34 18.68
CA PHE A 106 5.79 -5.90 19.84
C PHE A 106 6.70 -5.60 21.05
N GLU A 107 6.25 -4.69 21.92
CA GLU A 107 7.00 -4.33 23.13
C GLU A 107 7.36 -5.57 23.97
N GLY A 108 8.59 -5.60 24.49
CA GLY A 108 9.09 -6.71 25.31
C GLY A 108 9.56 -7.93 24.52
N LYS A 109 9.45 -7.93 23.18
CA LYS A 109 10.10 -8.95 22.33
C LYS A 109 11.52 -8.51 21.98
N ASN A 110 12.48 -9.44 22.10
CA ASN A 110 13.86 -9.19 21.68
C ASN A 110 14.08 -9.65 20.22
N SER A 111 15.15 -9.16 19.59
CA SER A 111 15.50 -9.47 18.21
C SER A 111 15.78 -10.95 17.94
N THR A 112 16.04 -11.74 18.99
CA THR A 112 16.29 -13.18 18.90
C THR A 112 15.02 -14.03 18.99
N SER A 113 13.89 -13.45 19.40
CA SER A 113 12.60 -14.14 19.42
C SER A 113 12.06 -14.33 18.01
N ARG A 114 11.47 -15.51 17.73
CA ARG A 114 10.74 -15.73 16.47
C ARG A 114 9.61 -14.71 16.32
N VAL A 115 9.32 -14.33 15.08
CA VAL A 115 8.21 -13.42 14.76
C VAL A 115 6.90 -14.17 14.95
N SER A 116 5.99 -13.58 15.69
CA SER A 116 4.64 -14.12 15.92
C SER A 116 3.71 -13.84 14.74
N LEU A 117 2.66 -14.64 14.58
CA LEU A 117 1.65 -14.42 13.56
C LEU A 117 1.01 -13.03 13.71
N GLY A 118 0.74 -12.59 14.93
CA GLY A 118 0.22 -11.26 15.23
C GLY A 118 1.15 -10.13 14.82
N GLU A 119 2.47 -10.26 15.01
CA GLU A 119 3.45 -9.27 14.54
C GLU A 119 3.46 -9.15 13.01
N VAL A 120 3.29 -10.27 12.29
CA VAL A 120 3.17 -10.24 10.82
C VAL A 120 1.87 -9.60 10.37
N LEU A 121 0.74 -10.06 10.92
CA LEU A 121 -0.58 -9.62 10.48
C LEU A 121 -0.82 -8.15 10.83
N LEU A 122 -0.41 -7.70 12.03
CA LEU A 122 -0.57 -6.34 12.52
C LEU A 122 0.62 -5.43 12.21
N ASN A 123 1.50 -5.84 11.27
CA ASN A 123 2.63 -5.00 10.88
C ASN A 123 2.11 -3.63 10.37
N PRO A 124 2.61 -2.49 10.89
CA PRO A 124 2.06 -1.19 10.58
C PRO A 124 2.00 -0.89 9.09
N THR A 125 0.96 -0.17 8.67
CA THR A 125 0.82 0.30 7.29
C THR A 125 1.99 1.21 6.93
N ARG A 126 2.63 0.92 5.79
CA ARG A 126 3.73 1.74 5.28
C ARG A 126 3.21 3.14 4.91
N ILE A 127 3.95 4.15 5.32
CA ILE A 127 3.70 5.55 4.96
C ILE A 127 4.66 5.93 3.81
N TYR A 128 4.10 6.30 2.65
CA TYR A 128 4.86 6.60 1.43
C TYR A 128 5.24 8.08 1.26
N VAL A 129 5.03 8.90 2.30
CA VAL A 129 5.22 10.36 2.24
C VAL A 129 6.67 10.74 1.93
N ASP A 130 7.65 10.07 2.54
CA ASP A 130 9.06 10.40 2.35
C ASP A 130 9.51 10.29 0.89
N PRO A 131 9.45 9.13 0.23
CA PRO A 131 9.89 9.02 -1.15
C PRO A 131 9.06 9.89 -2.10
N LEU A 132 7.73 9.95 -1.94
CA LEU A 132 6.88 10.61 -2.93
C LEU A 132 6.88 12.14 -2.83
N ILE A 133 6.80 12.70 -1.62
CA ILE A 133 6.83 14.15 -1.48
C ILE A 133 8.22 14.71 -1.81
N ASP A 134 9.29 13.96 -1.54
CA ASP A 134 10.63 14.39 -1.93
C ASP A 134 10.81 14.35 -3.46
N LEU A 135 10.28 13.32 -4.13
CA LEU A 135 10.26 13.25 -5.60
C LEU A 135 9.52 14.45 -6.19
N ILE A 136 8.29 14.67 -5.74
CA ILE A 136 7.41 15.74 -6.27
C ILE A 136 8.06 17.11 -6.05
N LYS A 137 8.63 17.37 -4.86
CA LYS A 137 9.31 18.63 -4.56
C LYS A 137 10.52 18.83 -5.46
N GLN A 138 11.39 17.84 -5.59
CA GLN A 138 12.59 17.96 -6.42
C GLN A 138 12.24 18.17 -7.90
N CYS A 139 11.23 17.48 -8.42
CA CYS A 139 10.73 17.71 -9.79
C CYS A 139 10.15 19.11 -9.98
N ARG A 140 9.45 19.67 -8.99
CA ARG A 140 8.95 21.06 -9.04
C ARG A 140 10.07 22.09 -8.97
N ASP A 141 11.13 21.78 -8.22
CA ASP A 141 12.32 22.62 -8.10
C ASP A 141 13.32 22.41 -9.27
N GLU A 142 12.92 21.71 -10.34
CA GLU A 142 13.75 21.42 -11.53
C GLU A 142 15.07 20.67 -11.22
N ASN A 143 15.12 19.98 -10.07
CA ASN A 143 16.28 19.22 -9.59
C ASN A 143 15.97 17.71 -9.41
N GLY A 144 14.81 17.27 -9.90
CA GLY A 144 14.34 15.89 -9.81
C GLY A 144 14.78 15.01 -10.98
N PRO A 145 14.42 13.72 -10.96
CA PRO A 145 14.77 12.77 -12.02
C PRO A 145 13.96 12.94 -13.32
N CYS A 146 12.95 13.81 -13.33
CA CYS A 146 12.06 14.07 -14.46
C CYS A 146 11.36 15.42 -14.31
N GLU A 147 10.68 15.88 -15.35
CA GLU A 147 9.80 17.05 -15.28
C GLU A 147 8.56 16.74 -14.43
N ILE A 148 8.02 17.72 -13.70
CA ILE A 148 6.83 17.50 -12.86
C ILE A 148 5.61 17.01 -13.67
N SER A 149 5.50 17.41 -14.94
CA SER A 149 4.43 16.95 -15.84
C SER A 149 4.54 15.48 -16.24
N GLU A 150 5.69 14.84 -16.03
CA GLU A 150 5.89 13.41 -16.29
C GLU A 150 5.43 12.53 -15.13
N ILE A 151 5.14 13.11 -13.96
CA ILE A 151 4.48 12.43 -12.85
C ILE A 151 2.97 12.57 -13.02
N LYS A 152 2.34 11.56 -13.64
CA LYS A 152 1.00 11.69 -14.19
C LYS A 152 -0.12 11.32 -13.22
N ALA A 153 0.05 10.26 -12.43
CA ALA A 153 -0.97 9.81 -11.47
C ALA A 153 -0.37 9.00 -10.32
N MET A 154 -1.12 8.85 -9.22
CA MET A 154 -0.79 7.95 -8.11
C MET A 154 -2.04 7.22 -7.60
N ALA A 155 -1.95 5.92 -7.37
CA ALA A 155 -3.01 5.13 -6.75
C ALA A 155 -2.52 4.44 -5.47
N HIS A 156 -3.21 4.71 -4.36
CA HIS A 156 -3.02 3.95 -3.12
C HIS A 156 -3.82 2.65 -3.21
N ILE A 157 -3.14 1.51 -3.11
CA ILE A 157 -3.76 0.19 -3.15
C ILE A 157 -4.25 -0.15 -1.74
N THR A 158 -5.56 -0.10 -1.56
CA THR A 158 -6.26 -0.25 -0.27
C THR A 158 -7.38 -1.28 -0.41
N GLY A 159 -8.56 -1.04 0.17
CA GLY A 159 -9.74 -1.87 -0.08
C GLY A 159 -10.08 -1.84 -1.58
N GLY A 160 -10.31 -3.02 -2.17
CA GLY A 160 -10.48 -3.20 -3.61
C GLY A 160 -9.21 -3.66 -4.34
N GLY A 161 -8.04 -3.56 -3.69
CA GLY A 161 -6.76 -4.03 -4.24
C GLY A 161 -6.48 -3.44 -5.62
N LEU A 162 -6.18 -4.26 -6.62
CA LEU A 162 -5.83 -3.78 -7.96
C LEU A 162 -6.95 -2.98 -8.64
N SER A 163 -8.22 -3.17 -8.28
CA SER A 163 -9.33 -2.38 -8.82
C SER A 163 -9.23 -0.88 -8.49
N ASN A 164 -8.41 -0.48 -7.50
CA ASN A 164 -8.15 0.93 -7.20
C ASN A 164 -7.59 1.70 -8.42
N LEU A 165 -6.90 1.02 -9.36
CA LEU A 165 -6.39 1.63 -10.59
C LEU A 165 -7.50 2.14 -11.52
N LEU A 166 -8.69 1.51 -11.52
CA LEU A 166 -9.85 1.93 -12.32
C LEU A 166 -10.35 3.34 -11.96
N ARG A 167 -9.93 3.89 -10.81
CA ARG A 167 -10.29 5.24 -10.37
C ARG A 167 -9.45 6.34 -11.02
N LEU A 168 -8.28 5.98 -11.57
CA LEU A 168 -7.33 6.95 -12.11
C LEU A 168 -7.77 7.49 -13.47
N HIS A 169 -8.45 6.68 -14.28
CA HIS A 169 -8.90 7.10 -15.59
C HIS A 169 -10.14 6.32 -16.04
N LYS A 170 -11.05 6.97 -16.77
CA LYS A 170 -12.35 6.38 -17.14
C LYS A 170 -12.30 5.45 -18.35
N SER A 171 -11.26 5.54 -19.17
CA SER A 171 -11.18 4.84 -20.47
C SER A 171 -9.88 4.10 -20.72
N LEU A 172 -8.85 4.27 -19.88
CA LEU A 172 -7.57 3.60 -20.07
C LEU A 172 -7.54 2.31 -19.24
N GLY A 173 -6.80 1.34 -19.76
CA GLY A 173 -6.56 0.06 -19.12
C GLY A 173 -5.19 -0.01 -18.45
N TRP A 174 -5.04 -0.97 -17.56
CA TRP A 174 -3.90 -1.11 -16.67
C TRP A 174 -3.42 -2.55 -16.71
N HIS A 175 -2.26 -2.81 -17.29
CA HIS A 175 -1.69 -4.15 -17.33
C HIS A 175 -0.55 -4.29 -16.34
N ILE A 176 -0.69 -5.18 -15.37
CA ILE A 176 0.39 -5.57 -14.46
C ILE A 176 1.17 -6.73 -15.08
N GLU A 177 2.34 -6.42 -15.65
CA GLU A 177 3.21 -7.37 -16.33
C GLU A 177 4.20 -8.05 -15.36
N SER A 178 4.79 -7.25 -14.46
CA SER A 178 5.84 -7.67 -13.53
C SER A 178 5.43 -7.35 -12.08
N PRO A 179 4.55 -8.13 -11.46
CA PRO A 179 4.07 -7.86 -10.10
C PRO A 179 5.24 -7.88 -9.09
N LEU A 180 5.09 -7.09 -8.02
CA LEU A 180 6.04 -7.12 -6.90
C LEU A 180 6.03 -8.50 -6.21
N PRO A 181 7.14 -8.91 -5.57
CA PRO A 181 7.16 -10.10 -4.74
C PRO A 181 6.04 -10.07 -3.68
N ILE A 182 5.32 -11.18 -3.56
CA ILE A 182 4.17 -11.32 -2.67
C ILE A 182 4.67 -11.67 -1.26
N PRO A 183 4.33 -10.88 -0.23
CA PRO A 183 4.61 -11.26 1.15
C PRO A 183 3.99 -12.61 1.54
N PRO A 184 4.71 -13.45 2.30
CA PRO A 184 4.37 -14.86 2.52
C PRO A 184 3.03 -15.08 3.22
N GLU A 185 2.56 -14.13 4.02
CA GLU A 185 1.27 -14.20 4.69
C GLU A 185 0.09 -14.22 3.70
N PHE A 186 0.22 -13.66 2.49
CA PHE A 186 -0.87 -13.68 1.52
C PHE A 186 -1.05 -15.07 0.91
N THR A 187 0.05 -15.75 0.58
CA THR A 187 0.00 -17.14 0.13
C THR A 187 -0.59 -18.03 1.22
N TRP A 188 -0.12 -17.86 2.46
CA TRP A 188 -0.66 -18.61 3.59
C TRP A 188 -2.15 -18.34 3.82
N LEU A 189 -2.61 -17.08 3.76
CA LEU A 189 -4.03 -16.73 3.89
C LEU A 189 -4.87 -17.33 2.75
N ALA A 190 -4.37 -17.31 1.51
CA ALA A 190 -5.07 -17.89 0.37
C ALA A 190 -5.28 -19.40 0.56
N GLU A 191 -4.24 -20.12 1.00
CA GLU A 191 -4.29 -21.56 1.27
C GLU A 191 -5.21 -21.89 2.46
N GLN A 192 -4.99 -21.23 3.60
CA GLN A 192 -5.76 -21.46 4.81
C GLN A 192 -7.22 -21.03 4.68
N GLY A 193 -7.51 -20.06 3.80
CA GLY A 193 -8.84 -19.56 3.50
C GLY A 193 -9.53 -20.27 2.33
N SER A 194 -8.79 -21.00 1.49
CA SER A 194 -9.26 -21.49 0.19
C SER A 194 -9.83 -20.34 -0.66
N VAL A 195 -9.10 -19.23 -0.70
CA VAL A 195 -9.51 -17.98 -1.38
C VAL A 195 -8.90 -17.94 -2.77
N GLU A 196 -9.75 -17.77 -3.77
CA GLU A 196 -9.36 -17.65 -5.17
C GLU A 196 -8.40 -16.46 -5.39
N ILE A 197 -7.45 -16.61 -6.31
CA ILE A 197 -6.41 -15.60 -6.56
C ILE A 197 -6.98 -14.22 -6.92
N ARG A 198 -8.10 -14.21 -7.66
CA ARG A 198 -8.80 -12.97 -8.00
C ARG A 198 -9.37 -12.27 -6.77
N GLU A 199 -9.92 -13.02 -5.82
CA GLU A 199 -10.47 -12.46 -4.59
C GLU A 199 -9.37 -11.99 -3.64
N MET A 200 -8.22 -12.67 -3.63
CA MET A 200 -7.02 -12.20 -2.94
C MET A 200 -6.57 -10.83 -3.47
N HIS A 201 -6.51 -10.64 -4.78
CA HIS A 201 -6.17 -9.34 -5.41
C HIS A 201 -7.28 -8.28 -5.30
N ARG A 202 -8.51 -8.68 -4.98
CA ARG A 202 -9.62 -7.76 -4.66
C ARG A 202 -9.56 -7.28 -3.22
N THR A 203 -9.20 -8.17 -2.32
CA THR A 203 -9.27 -7.93 -0.87
C THR A 203 -7.99 -7.29 -0.35
N PHE A 204 -6.84 -7.72 -0.87
CA PHE A 204 -5.52 -7.35 -0.38
C PHE A 204 -4.67 -6.62 -1.42
N ASN A 205 -3.64 -5.95 -0.94
CA ASN A 205 -2.66 -5.26 -1.77
C ASN A 205 -1.64 -6.22 -2.45
N MET A 206 -1.56 -7.48 -2.00
CA MET A 206 -0.70 -8.54 -2.57
C MET A 206 0.78 -8.14 -2.71
N GLY A 207 1.29 -7.26 -1.83
CA GLY A 207 2.67 -6.76 -1.87
C GLY A 207 2.83 -5.41 -2.55
N LEU A 208 1.80 -4.90 -3.23
CA LEU A 208 1.80 -3.61 -3.91
C LEU A 208 1.00 -2.58 -3.12
N GLY A 209 1.64 -1.71 -2.35
CA GLY A 209 0.91 -0.74 -1.51
C GLY A 209 0.56 0.57 -2.23
N MET A 210 1.35 0.98 -3.22
CA MET A 210 1.06 2.18 -4.00
C MET A 210 1.59 2.02 -5.42
N VAL A 211 0.93 2.69 -6.37
CA VAL A 211 1.38 2.80 -7.76
C VAL A 211 1.61 4.26 -8.08
N LEU A 212 2.77 4.57 -8.64
CA LEU A 212 3.06 5.83 -9.30
C LEU A 212 3.01 5.60 -10.82
N VAL A 213 2.32 6.46 -11.55
CA VAL A 213 2.24 6.41 -13.01
C VAL A 213 3.02 7.57 -13.60
N VAL A 214 3.95 7.25 -14.50
CA VAL A 214 4.85 8.23 -15.13
C VAL A 214 4.90 8.06 -16.64
N SER A 215 5.37 9.11 -17.32
CA SER A 215 5.65 9.03 -18.76
C SER A 215 6.66 7.91 -19.06
N GLN A 216 6.58 7.35 -20.26
CA GLN A 216 7.54 6.33 -20.71
C GLN A 216 9.00 6.83 -20.64
N ASN A 217 9.24 8.11 -20.93
CA ASN A 217 10.58 8.71 -20.94
C ASN A 217 11.17 8.87 -19.54
N ALA A 218 10.34 9.18 -18.54
CA ALA A 218 10.75 9.37 -17.15
C ALA A 218 10.85 8.07 -16.35
N ALA A 219 10.26 6.98 -16.85
CA ALA A 219 10.06 5.77 -16.04
C ALA A 219 11.33 5.21 -15.41
N GLN A 220 12.42 5.09 -16.18
CA GLN A 220 13.64 4.50 -15.67
C GLN A 220 14.38 5.40 -14.66
N SER A 221 14.37 6.72 -14.87
CA SER A 221 15.01 7.66 -13.95
C SER A 221 14.23 7.78 -12.65
N VAL A 222 12.90 7.82 -12.73
CA VAL A 222 12.02 7.87 -11.56
C VAL A 222 12.07 6.57 -10.78
N GLU A 223 12.02 5.41 -11.45
CA GLU A 223 12.14 4.11 -10.79
C GLU A 223 13.44 4.01 -10.02
N SER A 224 14.59 4.30 -10.65
CA SER A 224 15.89 4.28 -9.96
C SER A 224 15.90 5.23 -8.75
N TRP A 225 15.38 6.45 -8.90
CA TRP A 225 15.35 7.44 -7.82
C TRP A 225 14.51 6.97 -6.63
N ILE A 226 13.37 6.33 -6.89
CA ILE A 226 12.48 5.79 -5.85
C ILE A 226 13.10 4.55 -5.21
N SER A 227 13.64 3.63 -6.00
CA SER A 227 14.22 2.37 -5.53
C SER A 227 15.41 2.58 -4.59
N ASP A 228 16.19 3.64 -4.78
CA ASP A 228 17.25 4.04 -3.85
C ASP A 228 16.72 4.40 -2.44
N ARG A 229 15.49 4.92 -2.36
CA ARG A 229 14.85 5.40 -1.12
C ARG A 229 13.84 4.41 -0.54
N LEU A 230 13.25 3.60 -1.41
CA LEU A 230 12.30 2.56 -1.09
C LEU A 230 12.67 1.29 -1.89
N PRO A 231 13.64 0.50 -1.39
CA PRO A 231 14.09 -0.71 -2.05
C PRO A 231 12.95 -1.69 -2.33
N GLY A 232 12.99 -2.30 -3.52
CA GLY A 232 11.95 -3.20 -4.02
C GLY A 232 10.83 -2.49 -4.79
N SER A 233 10.93 -1.18 -4.97
CA SER A 233 10.14 -0.49 -6.01
C SER A 233 10.67 -0.89 -7.39
N GLN A 234 9.79 -0.96 -8.38
CA GLN A 234 10.16 -1.28 -9.77
C GLN A 234 9.03 -0.94 -10.73
N ILE A 235 9.32 -0.87 -12.02
CA ILE A 235 8.28 -0.83 -13.06
C ILE A 235 7.55 -2.18 -13.05
N ILE A 236 6.23 -2.15 -12.86
CA ILE A 236 5.38 -3.34 -12.73
C ILE A 236 4.44 -3.54 -13.91
N GLY A 237 4.31 -2.55 -14.80
CA GLY A 237 3.30 -2.60 -15.83
C GLY A 237 3.15 -1.32 -16.64
N VAL A 238 2.09 -1.28 -17.43
CA VAL A 238 1.86 -0.27 -18.47
C VAL A 238 0.39 0.11 -18.55
N VAL A 239 0.14 1.37 -18.90
CA VAL A 239 -1.18 1.90 -19.27
C VAL A 239 -1.45 1.57 -20.73
N ASN A 240 -2.65 1.11 -21.06
CA ASN A 240 -3.02 0.74 -22.42
C ASN A 240 -4.40 1.30 -22.82
N ASP A 241 -4.77 1.12 -24.09
CA ASP A 241 -6.06 1.58 -24.64
C ASP A 241 -7.18 0.53 -24.50
N GLU A 242 -7.02 -0.50 -23.66
CA GLU A 242 -7.99 -1.61 -23.54
C GLU A 242 -9.17 -1.30 -22.60
N GLY A 243 -9.64 -0.05 -22.57
CA GLY A 243 -10.81 0.36 -21.79
C GLY A 243 -10.60 0.36 -20.27
N ASN A 244 -11.66 0.61 -19.50
CA ASN A 244 -11.64 0.67 -18.03
C ASN A 244 -11.43 -0.71 -17.38
N ARG A 245 -10.24 -1.29 -17.55
CA ARG A 245 -9.92 -2.65 -17.13
C ARG A 245 -8.52 -2.76 -16.53
N VAL A 246 -8.40 -3.52 -15.46
CA VAL A 246 -7.12 -3.96 -14.89
C VAL A 246 -6.91 -5.42 -15.25
N THR A 247 -5.78 -5.72 -15.88
CA THR A 247 -5.32 -7.06 -16.23
C THR A 247 -3.97 -7.33 -15.58
N HIS A 248 -3.61 -8.61 -15.53
CA HIS A 248 -2.41 -9.09 -14.87
C HIS A 248 -1.77 -10.19 -15.70
N VAL A 249 -0.48 -10.43 -15.53
CA VAL A 249 0.25 -11.57 -16.14
C VAL A 249 -0.37 -12.92 -15.79
N ASN A 250 -1.13 -12.97 -14.68
CA ASN A 250 -2.03 -14.08 -14.37
C ASN A 250 -3.42 -13.77 -14.97
N PRO A 251 -3.89 -14.52 -15.97
CA PRO A 251 -5.14 -14.23 -16.68
C PRO A 251 -6.41 -14.34 -15.82
N GLU A 252 -6.34 -14.97 -14.65
CA GLU A 252 -7.47 -15.07 -13.70
C GLU A 252 -7.70 -13.76 -12.93
N VAL A 253 -6.69 -12.88 -12.87
CA VAL A 253 -6.74 -11.61 -12.14
C VAL A 253 -7.13 -10.50 -13.11
N VAL A 254 -8.45 -10.26 -13.17
CA VAL A 254 -9.06 -9.23 -14.02
C VAL A 254 -10.14 -8.46 -13.25
N PHE A 255 -10.14 -7.14 -13.40
CA PHE A 255 -11.14 -6.23 -12.85
C PHE A 255 -11.63 -5.23 -13.90
N GLU A 256 -12.94 -5.15 -14.09
CA GLU A 256 -13.60 -4.19 -15.01
C GLU A 256 -14.50 -3.20 -14.25
N HIS A 257 -14.70 -3.46 -12.96
CA HIS A 257 -15.55 -2.70 -12.07
C HIS A 257 -14.84 -2.54 -10.73
N TYR A 258 -15.05 -1.38 -10.11
CA TYR A 258 -14.61 -1.08 -8.75
C TYR A 258 -15.50 -1.81 -7.72
#